data_AF-A0A2M6NSS4-F1
#
_entry.id   AF-A0A2M6NSS4-F1
#
_cell.length_a   1.000
_cell.length_b   1.000
_cell.length_c   1.000
_cell.angle_alpha   90.00
_cell.angle_beta   90.00
_cell.angle_gamma   90.00
#
_symmetry.space_group_name_H-M   'P 1'
#
loop_
_entity.id
_entity.type
_entity.pdbx_description
1 polymer ?
#
loop_
_entity_poly.entity_id
_entity_poly.type
_entity_poly.pdbx_seq_one_letter_code
_entity_poly.pdbx_strand_id
1 'polypeptide(L)'
;MPIDFRKLRILLERYCNLQFINYHIAIPARSDDVFRGTEIFLQKISSSVTLKKKLLKYTPVAGKFMKKADTDVEITLDTVRNIDNLNVVIIVSGDSDFLELKNYVVHDKKKNILFVGYEENMAWELRQCWHLYVNRIKNEVAFQ
;
A
#
# COMPACT_ATOMS: atom_id res chain seq x y z
N MET A 1 14.69 1.22 2.03
CA MET A 1 15.02 1.89 0.74
C MET A 1 13.74 2.39 0.10
N PRO A 2 13.60 3.65 -0.34
CA PRO A 2 12.34 4.13 -0.90
C PRO A 2 12.05 3.57 -2.31
N ILE A 3 10.78 3.25 -2.57
CA ILE A 3 10.29 2.71 -3.86
C ILE A 3 10.00 3.86 -4.82
N ASP A 4 10.51 3.76 -6.03
CA ASP A 4 10.13 4.61 -7.17
C ASP A 4 8.88 4.02 -7.85
N PHE A 5 7.73 4.62 -7.58
CA PHE A 5 6.45 4.17 -8.14
C PHE A 5 6.36 4.28 -9.66
N ARG A 6 7.16 5.14 -10.30
CA ARG A 6 7.23 5.21 -11.77
C ARG A 6 7.87 3.95 -12.32
N LYS A 7 8.97 3.52 -11.72
CA LYS A 7 9.64 2.29 -12.13
C LYS A 7 8.81 1.05 -11.80
N LEU A 8 8.16 1.04 -10.62
CA LEU A 8 7.22 -0.03 -10.27
C LEU A 8 6.09 -0.15 -11.29
N ARG A 9 5.50 0.97 -11.72
CA ARG A 9 4.50 1.00 -12.79
C ARG A 9 5.03 0.36 -14.08
N ILE A 10 6.18 0.82 -14.57
CA ILE A 10 6.81 0.29 -15.79
C ILE A 10 7.07 -1.21 -15.67
N LEU A 11 7.52 -1.67 -14.50
CA LEU A 11 7.75 -3.09 -14.25
C LEU A 11 6.44 -3.88 -14.34
N LEU A 12 5.38 -3.43 -13.65
CA LEU A 12 4.08 -4.12 -13.64
C LEU A 12 3.41 -4.14 -15.01
N GLU A 13 3.49 -3.05 -15.77
CA GLU A 13 2.94 -2.93 -17.14
C GLU A 13 3.56 -3.93 -18.13
N ARG A 14 4.75 -4.49 -17.84
CA ARG A 14 5.33 -5.58 -18.64
C ARG A 14 4.65 -6.93 -18.46
N TYR A 15 3.96 -7.13 -17.32
CA TYR A 15 3.38 -8.41 -16.94
C TYR A 15 1.85 -8.40 -16.89
N CYS A 16 1.23 -7.21 -16.81
CA CYS A 16 -0.23 -7.09 -16.77
C CYS A 16 -0.73 -5.79 -17.39
N ASN A 17 -2.02 -5.78 -17.76
CA ASN A 17 -2.75 -4.56 -18.09
C ASN A 17 -3.07 -3.78 -16.81
N LEU A 18 -2.13 -2.96 -16.35
CA LEU A 18 -2.22 -2.22 -15.10
C LEU A 18 -3.35 -1.17 -15.15
N GLN A 19 -4.43 -1.40 -14.40
CA GLN A 19 -5.58 -0.48 -14.36
C GLN A 19 -5.28 0.79 -13.57
N PHE A 20 -4.75 0.65 -12.36
CA PHE A 20 -4.41 1.78 -11.48
C PHE A 20 -3.41 1.38 -10.39
N ILE A 21 -2.80 2.40 -9.78
CA ILE A 21 -2.05 2.28 -8.53
C ILE A 21 -2.62 3.32 -7.57
N ASN A 22 -3.24 2.88 -6.48
CA ASN A 22 -3.74 3.74 -5.42
C ASN A 22 -2.79 3.70 -4.23
N TYR A 23 -2.35 4.86 -3.77
CA TYR A 23 -1.48 4.99 -2.59
C TYR A 23 -2.27 5.61 -1.44
N HIS A 24 -2.54 4.79 -0.42
CA HIS A 24 -3.32 5.16 0.75
C HIS A 24 -2.42 5.73 1.84
N ILE A 25 -2.75 6.92 2.35
CA ILE A 25 -1.93 7.60 3.36
C ILE A 25 -2.77 8.45 4.32
N ALA A 26 -2.38 8.46 5.59
CA ALA A 26 -2.85 9.41 6.57
C ALA A 26 -2.01 10.71 6.53
N ILE A 27 -2.67 11.84 6.32
CA ILE A 27 -2.06 13.16 6.24
C ILE A 27 -2.00 13.78 7.64
N PRO A 28 -0.80 14.11 8.15
CA PRO A 28 -0.66 14.76 9.44
C PRO A 28 -1.27 16.17 9.42
N ALA A 29 -1.58 16.72 10.60
CA ALA A 29 -2.01 18.11 10.73
C ALA A 29 -0.88 19.07 10.30
N ARG A 30 -1.23 20.26 9.81
CA ARG A 30 -0.23 21.27 9.38
C ARG A 30 0.73 21.70 10.50
N SER A 31 0.28 21.59 11.75
CA SER A 31 1.07 21.89 12.95
C SER A 31 2.03 20.75 13.36
N ASP A 32 1.99 19.62 12.67
CA ASP A 32 2.86 18.47 12.95
C ASP A 32 4.17 18.60 12.18
N ASP A 33 5.31 18.41 12.85
CA ASP A 33 6.64 18.60 12.26
C ASP A 33 6.90 17.73 11.03
N VAL A 34 6.21 16.58 10.92
CA VAL A 34 6.35 15.68 9.77
C VAL A 34 5.56 16.14 8.53
N PHE A 35 4.65 17.11 8.66
CA PHE A 35 3.76 17.55 7.59
C PHE A 35 4.52 17.98 6.34
N ARG A 36 5.57 18.79 6.49
CA ARG A 36 6.34 19.30 5.35
C ARG A 36 7.04 18.17 4.59
N GLY A 37 7.61 17.21 5.32
CA GLY A 37 8.25 16.03 4.73
C GLY A 37 7.25 15.14 3.99
N THR A 38 6.07 14.91 4.57
CA THR A 38 4.98 14.19 3.91
C THR A 38 4.55 14.90 2.63
N GLU A 39 4.38 16.22 2.64
CA GLU A 39 3.94 16.98 1.47
C GLU A 39 4.94 16.87 0.31
N ILE A 40 6.24 17.03 0.59
CA ILE A 40 7.32 16.89 -0.40
C ILE A 40 7.33 15.46 -0.98
N PHE A 41 7.20 14.45 -0.14
CA PHE A 41 7.14 13.06 -0.60
C PHE A 41 5.92 12.81 -1.51
N LEU A 42 4.74 13.33 -1.13
CA LEU A 42 3.53 13.18 -1.92
C LEU A 42 3.61 13.87 -3.28
N GLN A 43 4.19 15.07 -3.36
CA GLN A 43 4.45 15.74 -4.63
C GLN A 43 5.38 14.92 -5.54
N LYS A 44 6.36 14.23 -4.96
CA LYS A 44 7.30 13.38 -5.73
C LYS A 44 6.60 12.18 -6.38
N ILE A 45 5.60 11.59 -5.72
CA ILE A 45 4.94 10.36 -6.19
C ILE A 45 3.62 10.61 -6.92
N SER A 46 3.01 11.80 -6.79
CA SER A 46 1.65 12.09 -7.27
C SER A 46 1.44 11.94 -8.78
N SER A 47 2.50 11.97 -9.58
CA SER A 47 2.41 11.73 -11.03
C SER A 47 2.35 10.25 -11.40
N SER A 48 2.71 9.35 -10.48
CA SER A 48 2.83 7.91 -10.75
C SER A 48 1.69 7.09 -10.14
N VAL A 49 1.03 7.63 -9.11
CA VAL A 49 -0.03 6.97 -8.34
C VAL A 49 -1.21 7.91 -8.09
N THR A 50 -2.40 7.35 -7.86
CA THR A 50 -3.54 8.10 -7.35
C THR A 50 -3.48 8.13 -5.83
N LEU A 51 -3.39 9.33 -5.25
CA LEU A 51 -3.31 9.51 -3.80
C LEU A 51 -4.69 9.39 -3.15
N LYS A 52 -4.87 8.41 -2.26
CA LYS A 52 -6.05 8.25 -1.40
C LYS A 52 -5.69 8.72 0.00
N LYS A 53 -6.17 9.92 0.36
CA LYS A 53 -5.77 10.62 1.58
C LYS A 53 -6.86 10.52 2.63
N LYS A 54 -6.46 10.26 3.88
CA LYS A 54 -7.29 10.50 5.07
C LYS A 54 -6.54 11.38 6.07
N LEU A 55 -7.22 11.91 7.08
CA LEU A 55 -6.54 12.66 8.14
C LEU A 55 -5.92 11.72 9.17
N LEU A 56 -4.71 12.05 9.63
CA LEU A 56 -4.09 11.39 10.76
C LEU A 56 -4.94 11.58 12.01
N LYS A 57 -5.20 10.49 12.73
CA LYS A 57 -5.97 10.54 13.97
C LYS A 57 -5.03 10.78 15.15
N TYR A 58 -5.38 11.74 15.99
CA TYR A 58 -4.66 12.05 17.23
C TYR A 58 -5.53 11.61 18.40
N THR A 59 -5.17 10.51 19.06
CA THR A 59 -5.95 9.95 20.17
C THR A 59 -5.24 10.23 21.49
N PRO A 60 -5.91 10.79 22.51
CA PRO A 60 -5.32 10.93 23.83
C PRO A 60 -5.19 9.55 24.50
N VAL A 61 -3.97 9.15 24.85
CA VAL A 61 -3.66 7.91 25.57
C VAL A 61 -2.69 8.25 26.70
N ALA A 62 -3.11 8.04 27.95
CA ALA A 62 -2.30 8.31 29.15
C ALA A 62 -1.63 9.71 29.17
N GLY A 63 -2.37 10.75 28.77
CA GLY A 63 -1.89 12.14 28.77
C GLY A 63 -0.99 12.51 27.59
N LYS A 64 -0.74 11.60 26.64
CA LYS A 64 -0.03 11.88 25.38
C LYS A 64 -0.95 11.69 24.17
N PHE A 65 -0.70 12.44 23.10
CA PHE A 65 -1.38 12.19 21.83
C PHE A 65 -0.65 11.11 21.05
N MET A 66 -1.32 9.97 20.86
CA MET A 66 -0.88 8.89 19.99
C MET A 66 -1.39 9.15 18.57
N LYS A 67 -0.47 9.07 17.60
CA LYS A 67 -0.77 9.20 16.17
C LYS A 67 -1.20 7.84 15.62
N LYS A 68 -2.39 7.77 15.01
CA LYS A 68 -2.89 6.58 14.30
C LYS A 68 -3.03 6.87 12.82
N ALA A 69 -2.34 6.05 12.01
CA ALA A 69 -2.15 6.21 10.58
C ALA A 69 -2.53 4.95 9.77
N ASP A 70 -3.17 3.95 10.41
CA ASP A 70 -3.68 2.74 9.76
C ASP A 70 -4.44 3.12 8.49
N THR A 71 -4.39 2.35 7.41
CA THR A 71 -5.24 2.59 6.22
C THR A 71 -5.92 1.31 5.72
N ASP A 72 -5.97 0.29 6.58
CA ASP A 72 -6.31 -1.08 6.20
C ASP A 72 -7.76 -1.20 5.75
N VAL A 73 -8.66 -0.47 6.43
CA VAL A 73 -10.07 -0.36 6.04
C VAL A 73 -10.22 0.36 4.70
N GLU A 74 -9.50 1.47 4.47
CA GLU A 74 -9.57 2.19 3.22
C GLU A 74 -9.03 1.37 2.04
N ILE A 75 -7.92 0.66 2.22
CA ILE A 75 -7.35 -0.28 1.23
C ILE A 75 -8.33 -1.42 0.95
N THR A 76 -8.93 -2.00 2.00
CA THR A 76 -9.92 -3.08 1.90
C THR A 76 -11.13 -2.63 1.10
N LEU A 77 -11.72 -1.48 1.44
CA LEU A 77 -12.88 -0.93 0.74
C LEU A 77 -12.56 -0.55 -0.71
N ASP A 78 -11.38 0.03 -0.97
CA ASP A 78 -10.95 0.36 -2.33
C ASP A 78 -10.79 -0.90 -3.19
N THR A 79 -10.24 -1.97 -2.61
CA THR A 79 -10.16 -3.29 -3.27
C THR A 79 -11.56 -3.83 -3.56
N VAL A 80 -12.43 -3.90 -2.53
CA VAL A 80 -13.80 -4.42 -2.64
C VAL A 80 -14.62 -3.67 -3.69
N ARG A 81 -14.51 -2.34 -3.76
CA ARG A 81 -15.26 -1.51 -4.70
C ARG A 81 -14.80 -1.64 -6.15
N ASN A 82 -13.54 -1.97 -6.36
CA ASN A 82 -12.98 -2.12 -7.70
C ASN A 82 -12.84 -3.58 -8.14
N ILE A 83 -13.07 -4.54 -7.24
CA ILE A 83 -12.71 -5.93 -7.46
C ILE A 83 -13.33 -6.50 -8.73
N ASP A 84 -14.58 -6.15 -9.06
CA ASP A 84 -15.30 -6.69 -10.21
C ASP A 84 -14.63 -6.31 -11.55
N ASN A 85 -13.88 -5.21 -11.59
CA ASN A 85 -13.12 -4.73 -12.76
C ASN A 85 -11.68 -5.27 -12.84
N LEU A 86 -11.26 -6.11 -11.89
CA LEU A 86 -9.88 -6.61 -11.79
C LEU A 86 -9.83 -8.13 -11.88
N ASN A 87 -8.73 -8.69 -12.40
CA ASN A 87 -8.45 -10.13 -12.33
C ASN A 87 -7.44 -10.47 -11.22
N VAL A 88 -6.55 -9.51 -10.92
CA VAL A 88 -5.48 -9.65 -9.93
C VAL A 88 -5.44 -8.38 -9.09
N VAL A 89 -5.30 -8.56 -7.77
CA VAL A 89 -5.05 -7.48 -6.80
C VAL A 89 -3.61 -7.59 -6.33
N ILE A 90 -2.89 -6.47 -6.27
CA ILE A 90 -1.55 -6.41 -5.68
C ILE A 90 -1.62 -5.51 -4.46
N ILE A 91 -1.39 -6.07 -3.27
CA ILE A 91 -1.33 -5.32 -2.02
C ILE A 91 0.13 -5.12 -1.64
N VAL A 92 0.58 -3.87 -1.67
CA VAL A 92 1.94 -3.49 -1.26
C VAL A 92 1.93 -3.21 0.25
N SER A 93 1.91 -4.26 1.06
CA SER A 93 1.99 -4.20 2.52
C SER A 93 2.62 -5.47 3.09
N GLY A 94 3.18 -5.35 4.30
CA GLY A 94 3.64 -6.47 5.11
C GLY A 94 2.65 -6.87 6.21
N ASP A 95 1.51 -6.20 6.33
CA ASP A 95 0.56 -6.34 7.44
C ASP A 95 -0.35 -7.58 7.31
N SER A 96 -0.42 -8.42 8.34
CA SER A 96 -1.27 -9.63 8.37
C SER A 96 -2.76 -9.33 8.40
N ASP A 97 -3.19 -8.12 8.73
CA ASP A 97 -4.61 -7.74 8.75
C ASP A 97 -5.29 -7.89 7.36
N PHE A 98 -4.51 -7.96 6.28
CA PHE A 98 -5.02 -8.21 4.93
C PHE A 98 -5.32 -9.68 4.58
N LEU A 99 -5.13 -10.63 5.51
CA LEU A 99 -5.48 -12.04 5.26
C LEU A 99 -6.96 -12.23 4.95
N GLU A 100 -7.83 -11.51 5.66
CA GLU A 100 -9.27 -11.61 5.42
C GLU A 100 -9.64 -11.01 4.06
N LEU A 101 -8.97 -9.93 3.64
CA LEU A 101 -9.09 -9.41 2.29
C LEU A 101 -8.67 -10.45 1.23
N LYS A 102 -7.59 -11.21 1.48
CA LYS A 102 -7.20 -12.33 0.61
C LYS A 102 -8.28 -13.41 0.55
N ASN A 103 -8.94 -13.74 1.66
CA ASN A 103 -10.01 -14.72 1.67
C ASN A 103 -11.19 -14.26 0.80
N TYR A 104 -11.62 -13.01 0.95
CA TYR A 104 -12.63 -12.42 0.10
C TYR A 104 -12.24 -12.43 -1.38
N VAL A 105 -11.03 -11.99 -1.73
CA VAL A 105 -10.57 -11.92 -3.13
C VAL A 105 -10.49 -13.31 -3.76
N VAL A 106 -9.91 -14.29 -3.07
CA VAL A 106 -9.65 -15.63 -3.61
C VAL A 106 -10.87 -16.54 -3.53
N HIS A 107 -11.52 -16.60 -2.39
CA HIS A 107 -12.58 -17.57 -2.14
C HIS A 107 -13.96 -17.04 -2.56
N ASP A 108 -14.27 -15.78 -2.29
CA ASP A 108 -15.60 -15.24 -2.59
C ASP A 108 -15.67 -14.69 -4.02
N LYS A 109 -14.63 -13.95 -4.43
CA LYS A 109 -14.56 -13.31 -5.75
C LYS A 109 -13.84 -14.13 -6.82
N LYS A 110 -13.25 -15.28 -6.46
CA LYS A 110 -12.53 -16.19 -7.37
C LYS A 110 -11.45 -15.47 -8.21
N LYS A 111 -10.74 -14.53 -7.59
CA LYS A 111 -9.68 -13.70 -8.21
C LYS A 111 -8.35 -13.93 -7.51
N ASN A 112 -7.27 -13.44 -8.12
CA ASN A 112 -5.92 -13.62 -7.57
C ASN A 112 -5.48 -12.40 -6.76
N ILE A 113 -4.65 -12.65 -5.75
CA ILE A 113 -4.02 -11.61 -4.94
C ILE A 113 -2.53 -11.91 -4.77
N LEU A 114 -1.69 -10.87 -4.84
CA LEU A 114 -0.25 -10.92 -4.61
C LEU A 114 0.11 -9.90 -3.53
N PHE A 115 0.85 -10.33 -2.53
CA PHE A 115 1.41 -9.43 -1.52
C PHE A 115 2.82 -8.99 -1.90
N VAL A 116 3.11 -7.71 -1.75
CA VAL A 116 4.44 -7.15 -2.01
C VAL A 116 4.89 -6.39 -0.77
N GLY A 117 6.07 -6.72 -0.26
CA GLY A 117 6.57 -6.07 0.95
C GLY A 117 8.06 -6.26 1.13
N TYR A 118 8.61 -5.63 2.15
CA TYR A 118 10.00 -5.86 2.53
C TYR A 118 10.14 -7.19 3.28
N GLU A 119 11.21 -7.91 3.01
CA GLU A 119 11.48 -9.20 3.65
C GLU A 119 11.60 -9.08 5.17
N GLU A 120 12.10 -7.95 5.68
CA GLU A 120 12.20 -7.68 7.12
C GLU A 120 10.85 -7.38 7.81
N ASN A 121 9.84 -6.92 7.06
CA ASN A 121 8.60 -6.38 7.63
C ASN A 121 7.34 -7.18 7.26
N MET A 122 7.48 -8.24 6.46
CA MET A 122 6.35 -9.06 6.04
C MET A 122 5.96 -10.06 7.14
N ALA A 123 4.70 -9.99 7.58
CA ALA A 123 4.11 -10.95 8.52
C ALA A 123 4.23 -12.39 8.01
N TRP A 124 4.39 -13.34 8.94
CA TRP A 124 4.64 -14.74 8.62
C TRP A 124 3.54 -15.35 7.76
N GLU A 125 2.29 -14.98 8.03
CA GLU A 125 1.09 -15.47 7.36
C GLU A 125 1.05 -15.02 5.90
N LEU A 126 1.48 -13.79 5.60
CA LEU A 126 1.57 -13.31 4.21
C LEU A 126 2.66 -14.05 3.43
N ARG A 127 3.71 -14.55 4.09
CA ARG A 127 4.75 -15.37 3.44
C ARG A 127 4.24 -16.74 3.00
N GLN A 128 3.15 -17.22 3.59
CA GLN A 128 2.48 -18.44 3.15
C GLN A 128 1.54 -18.20 1.95
N CYS A 129 1.31 -16.93 1.60
CA CYS A 129 0.55 -16.53 0.42
C CYS A 129 1.48 -16.29 -0.78
N TRP A 130 0.89 -16.07 -1.96
CA TRP A 130 1.62 -15.52 -3.10
C TRP A 130 2.19 -14.16 -2.72
N HIS A 131 3.52 -14.05 -2.67
CA HIS A 131 4.20 -12.84 -2.28
C HIS A 131 5.49 -12.59 -3.09
N LEU A 132 5.91 -11.33 -3.12
CA LEU A 132 7.16 -10.88 -3.70
C LEU A 132 7.87 -9.91 -2.76
N TYR A 133 9.15 -10.14 -2.51
CA TYR A 133 9.96 -9.22 -1.72
C TYR A 133 10.47 -8.07 -2.57
N VAL A 134 10.24 -6.83 -2.12
CA VAL A 134 10.79 -5.61 -2.73
C VAL A 134 12.32 -5.69 -2.81
N ASN A 135 12.96 -6.30 -1.81
CA ASN A 135 14.40 -6.51 -1.73
C ASN A 135 14.95 -7.24 -2.97
N ARG A 136 14.19 -8.19 -3.54
CA ARG A 136 14.58 -8.99 -4.71
C ARG A 136 14.44 -8.26 -6.05
N ILE A 137 13.62 -7.22 -6.10
CA ILE A 137 13.40 -6.39 -7.29
C ILE A 137 13.99 -4.98 -7.14
N LYS A 138 14.83 -4.78 -6.12
CA LYS A 138 15.40 -3.47 -5.75
C LYS A 138 16.01 -2.74 -6.95
N ASN A 139 16.77 -3.42 -7.80
CA ASN A 139 17.44 -2.80 -8.94
C ASN A 139 16.45 -2.24 -9.98
N GLU A 140 15.25 -2.80 -10.05
CA GLU A 140 14.19 -2.37 -10.96
C GLU A 140 13.32 -1.26 -10.35
N VAL A 141 13.14 -1.22 -9.02
CA VAL A 141 12.12 -0.35 -8.39
C VAL A 141 12.66 0.72 -7.46
N ALA A 142 13.96 0.76 -7.18
CA ALA A 142 14.55 1.78 -6.32
C ALA A 142 14.71 3.14 -7.02
N PHE A 143 14.63 4.22 -6.25
CA PHE A 143 15.25 5.48 -6.69
C PHE A 143 16.74 5.27 -6.89
N GLN A 144 17.27 5.80 -7.99
CA GLN A 144 18.71 5.94 -8.22
C GLN A 144 19.25 7.12 -7.41
#